data_AF-A0A0S2IB28-F1
#
_entry.id   AF-A0A0S2IB28-F1
#
_cell.length_a   1.000
_cell.length_b   1.000
_cell.length_c   1.000
_cell.angle_alpha   90.00
_cell.angle_beta   90.00
_cell.angle_gamma   90.00
#
_symmetry.space_group_name_H-M   'P 1'
#
loop_
_entity.id
_entity.type
_entity.pdbx_description
1 polymer ?
#
loop_
_entity_poly.entity_id
_entity_poly.type
_entity_poly.pdbx_seq_one_letter_code
_entity_poly.pdbx_strand_id
1 'polypeptide(L)'
;MHIQQLSKGTHENAALKQAVITNSDMSRFLFFVLHHGPEWADVNKRKACENAYIKANSHRCFNYVEDIYTTTYEQQSASINVPIKVYGVIYTSQREAAKVLGVARTTLIRICNDPNDLRAIKEEKRAPWTKVSLFGQKES
;
A
#
# COMPACT_ATOMS: atom_id res chain seq x y z
N MET A 1 4.49 -28.37 -2.10
CA MET A 1 4.77 -28.19 -0.65
C MET A 1 6.00 -27.30 -0.52
N HIS A 2 5.92 -26.17 0.20
CA HIS A 2 6.94 -25.11 0.20
C HIS A 2 8.36 -25.58 0.55
N ILE A 3 8.52 -26.38 1.61
CA ILE A 3 9.84 -26.89 2.06
C ILE A 3 10.54 -27.69 0.95
N GLN A 4 9.80 -28.54 0.24
CA GLN A 4 10.36 -29.37 -0.84
C GLN A 4 10.78 -28.53 -2.06
N GLN A 5 10.07 -27.44 -2.34
CA GLN A 5 10.44 -26.51 -3.41
C GLN A 5 11.67 -25.70 -3.04
N LEU A 6 11.79 -25.30 -1.77
CA LEU A 6 12.97 -24.61 -1.25
C LEU A 6 14.21 -25.51 -1.26
N SER A 7 14.09 -26.76 -0.82
CA SER A 7 15.21 -27.71 -0.83
C SER A 7 15.70 -28.05 -2.25
N LYS A 8 14.80 -28.03 -3.23
CA LYS A 8 15.13 -28.24 -4.66
C LYS A 8 15.50 -26.95 -5.40
N GLY A 9 15.43 -25.79 -4.74
CA GLY A 9 15.67 -24.49 -5.37
C GLY A 9 14.62 -24.06 -6.41
N THR A 10 13.49 -24.75 -6.51
CA THR A 10 12.43 -24.49 -7.50
C THR A 10 11.34 -23.55 -6.99
N HIS A 11 11.52 -22.97 -5.80
CA HIS A 11 10.55 -22.04 -5.23
C HIS A 11 10.46 -20.74 -6.03
N GLU A 12 9.25 -20.19 -6.18
CA GLU A 12 8.99 -19.00 -7.01
C GLU A 12 9.57 -17.73 -6.37
N ASN A 13 9.47 -17.61 -5.05
CA ASN A 13 10.00 -16.48 -4.31
C ASN A 13 11.54 -16.49 -4.24
N ALA A 14 12.19 -15.56 -4.96
CA ALA A 14 13.65 -15.43 -5.01
C ALA A 14 14.27 -15.02 -3.67
N ALA A 15 13.63 -14.13 -2.90
CA ALA A 15 14.13 -13.69 -1.61
C ALA A 15 14.17 -14.85 -0.59
N LEU A 16 13.13 -15.69 -0.59
CA LEU A 16 13.08 -16.88 0.25
C LEU A 16 14.11 -17.94 -0.16
N LYS A 17 14.34 -18.11 -1.48
CA LYS A 17 15.43 -18.97 -1.98
C LYS A 17 16.79 -18.47 -1.49
N GLN A 18 17.05 -17.16 -1.60
CA GLN A 18 18.30 -16.58 -1.15
C GLN A 18 18.48 -16.74 0.37
N ALA A 19 17.41 -16.56 1.15
CA ALA A 19 17.45 -16.75 2.60
C ALA A 19 17.84 -18.19 3.00
N VAL A 20 17.37 -19.20 2.25
CA VAL A 20 17.76 -20.62 2.45
C VAL A 20 19.21 -20.87 2.04
N ILE A 21 19.69 -20.27 0.95
CA ILE A 21 21.09 -20.40 0.54
C ILE A 21 22.01 -19.78 1.61
N THR A 22 21.67 -18.58 2.08
CA THR A 22 22.43 -17.85 3.11
C THR A 22 22.35 -18.53 4.46
N ASN A 23 21.19 -19.10 4.83
CA ASN A 23 21.00 -19.87 6.05
C ASN A 23 20.90 -21.34 5.67
N SER A 24 22.03 -21.99 5.45
CA SER A 24 22.15 -23.39 5.00
C SER A 24 21.48 -24.44 5.90
N ASP A 25 20.86 -24.00 7.01
CA ASP A 25 20.15 -24.81 7.98
C ASP A 25 18.64 -24.57 7.86
N MET A 26 17.96 -25.52 7.20
CA MET A 26 16.51 -25.49 7.01
C MET A 26 15.72 -25.65 8.33
N SER A 27 16.33 -26.12 9.41
CA SER A 27 15.65 -26.29 10.71
C SER A 27 15.25 -24.96 11.34
N ARG A 28 15.81 -23.85 10.85
CA ARG A 28 15.49 -22.49 11.28
C ARG A 28 14.19 -21.95 10.69
N PHE A 29 13.63 -22.62 9.68
CA PHE A 29 12.36 -22.25 9.09
C PHE A 29 11.23 -22.91 9.86
N LEU A 30 10.41 -22.08 10.51
CA LEU A 30 9.22 -22.52 11.26
C LEU A 30 7.96 -22.10 10.53
N PHE A 31 6.97 -22.99 10.50
CA PHE A 31 5.66 -22.73 9.92
C PHE A 31 4.65 -22.57 11.05
N PHE A 32 3.99 -21.42 11.09
CA PHE A 32 2.92 -21.14 12.03
C PHE A 32 1.62 -20.87 11.28
N VAL A 33 0.52 -21.43 11.78
CA VAL A 33 -0.81 -21.10 11.30
C VAL A 33 -1.22 -19.79 11.95
N LEU A 34 -1.30 -18.71 11.16
CA LEU A 34 -1.69 -17.39 11.65
C LEU A 34 -3.20 -17.27 11.88
N HIS A 35 -4.00 -17.98 11.08
CA HIS A 35 -5.45 -17.93 11.13
C HIS A 35 -6.04 -19.21 10.53
N HIS A 36 -7.15 -19.68 11.07
CA HIS A 36 -7.94 -20.80 10.55
C HIS A 36 -9.42 -20.54 10.79
N GLY A 37 -10.29 -20.98 9.88
CA GLY A 37 -11.73 -20.80 10.02
C GLY A 37 -12.52 -21.09 8.73
N PRO A 38 -13.86 -21.14 8.80
CA PRO A 38 -14.71 -21.42 7.64
C PRO A 38 -14.63 -20.34 6.55
N GLU A 39 -14.23 -19.12 6.89
CA GLU A 39 -14.02 -18.03 5.93
C GLU A 39 -12.93 -18.31 4.89
N TRP A 40 -12.06 -19.30 5.13
CA TRP A 40 -11.04 -19.76 4.18
C TRP A 40 -11.61 -20.55 2.99
N ALA A 41 -12.88 -20.97 3.08
CA ALA A 41 -13.62 -21.53 1.95
C ALA A 41 -13.97 -20.46 0.91
N ASP A 42 -14.09 -19.19 1.32
CA ASP A 42 -14.34 -18.05 0.45
C ASP A 42 -13.02 -17.44 -0.01
N VAL A 43 -12.77 -17.50 -1.33
CA VAL A 43 -11.52 -17.03 -1.93
C VAL A 43 -11.30 -15.53 -1.70
N ASN A 44 -12.36 -14.72 -1.71
CA ASN A 44 -12.25 -13.27 -1.56
C ASN A 44 -11.92 -12.90 -0.12
N LYS A 45 -12.59 -13.55 0.85
CA LYS A 45 -12.29 -13.36 2.29
C LYS A 45 -10.88 -13.83 2.61
N ARG A 46 -10.46 -14.98 2.07
CA ARG A 46 -9.10 -15.49 2.20
C ARG A 46 -8.06 -14.48 1.72
N LYS A 47 -8.19 -13.99 0.48
CA LYS A 47 -7.25 -13.02 -0.11
C LYS A 47 -7.21 -11.71 0.68
N ALA A 48 -8.36 -11.22 1.13
CA ALA A 48 -8.42 -10.00 1.95
C ALA A 48 -7.66 -10.18 3.27
N CYS A 49 -7.83 -11.32 3.94
CA CYS A 49 -7.14 -11.65 5.17
C CYS A 49 -5.63 -11.83 4.97
N GLU A 50 -5.22 -12.55 3.92
CA GLU A 50 -3.82 -12.73 3.51
C GLU A 50 -3.13 -11.38 3.26
N ASN A 51 -3.75 -10.51 2.47
CA ASN A 51 -3.22 -9.17 2.18
C ASN A 51 -3.09 -8.31 3.44
N ALA A 52 -4.02 -8.43 4.39
CA ALA A 52 -3.93 -7.73 5.66
C ALA A 52 -2.70 -8.19 6.46
N TYR A 53 -2.42 -9.49 6.53
CA TYR A 53 -1.23 -10.02 7.18
C TYR A 53 0.07 -9.62 6.48
N ILE A 54 0.11 -9.69 5.15
CA ILE A 54 1.27 -9.26 4.35
C ILE A 54 1.55 -7.78 4.61
N LYS A 55 0.53 -6.92 4.53
CA LYS A 55 0.67 -5.48 4.77
C LYS A 55 1.15 -5.17 6.19
N ALA A 56 0.60 -5.86 7.19
CA ALA A 56 0.99 -5.69 8.58
C ALA A 56 2.46 -6.08 8.84
N ASN A 57 2.98 -7.05 8.08
CA ASN A 57 4.34 -7.57 8.22
C ASN A 57 5.27 -7.15 7.07
N SER A 58 4.91 -6.12 6.29
CA SER A 58 5.62 -5.71 5.08
C SER A 58 7.11 -5.38 5.31
N HIS A 59 7.42 -4.87 6.49
CA HIS A 59 8.77 -4.53 6.93
C HIS A 59 9.65 -5.75 7.27
N ARG A 60 9.09 -6.97 7.34
CA ARG A 60 9.76 -8.20 7.81
C ARG A 60 9.38 -9.47 7.05
N CYS A 61 8.64 -9.37 5.94
CA CYS A 61 8.17 -10.54 5.19
C CYS A 61 8.96 -10.76 3.90
N PHE A 62 9.11 -12.03 3.52
CA PHE A 62 9.69 -12.41 2.22
C PHE A 62 8.69 -12.31 1.07
N ASN A 63 7.39 -12.16 1.34
CA ASN A 63 6.35 -12.13 0.33
C ASN A 63 6.66 -11.02 -0.68
N TYR A 64 6.87 -11.41 -1.93
CA TYR A 64 6.98 -10.48 -3.03
C TYR A 64 5.59 -9.90 -3.24
N VAL A 65 5.38 -8.71 -2.69
CA VAL A 65 4.20 -7.94 -3.04
C VAL A 65 4.53 -7.36 -4.41
N GLU A 66 4.05 -7.98 -5.50
CA GLU A 66 4.03 -7.31 -6.82
C GLU A 66 3.51 -5.88 -6.65
N ASP A 67 2.53 -5.72 -5.74
CA ASP A 67 1.88 -4.46 -5.37
C ASP A 67 2.61 -3.51 -4.41
N ILE A 68 3.86 -3.72 -3.98
CA ILE A 68 4.59 -2.61 -3.32
C ILE A 68 5.23 -1.69 -4.37
N TYR A 69 5.47 -2.18 -5.58
CA TYR A 69 5.86 -1.32 -6.72
C TYR A 69 4.74 -1.08 -7.73
N THR A 70 3.60 -1.79 -7.66
CA THR A 70 2.35 -1.40 -8.36
C THR A 70 1.37 -0.58 -7.51
N THR A 71 1.74 -0.11 -6.31
CA THR A 71 1.04 1.01 -5.65
C THR A 71 1.38 2.40 -6.19
N THR A 72 1.97 2.52 -7.38
CA THR A 72 2.10 3.82 -8.08
C THR A 72 1.30 3.96 -9.37
N TYR A 73 0.68 2.90 -9.94
CA TYR A 73 0.06 3.08 -11.26
C TYR A 73 -1.32 2.47 -11.57
N GLU A 74 -1.86 1.46 -10.85
CA GLU A 74 -3.07 0.78 -11.38
C GLU A 74 -4.30 0.60 -10.47
N GLN A 75 -4.35 1.14 -9.24
CA GLN A 75 -5.60 1.19 -8.47
C GLN A 75 -5.94 2.55 -7.87
N GLN A 76 -5.72 3.59 -8.67
CA GLN A 76 -6.69 4.66 -8.71
C GLN A 76 -7.19 4.73 -10.15
N SER A 77 -8.43 4.32 -10.38
CA SER A 77 -9.31 5.24 -11.10
C SER A 77 -9.24 6.55 -10.32
N ALA A 78 -8.22 7.35 -10.62
CA ALA A 78 -8.03 8.65 -10.04
C ALA A 78 -9.36 9.33 -10.32
N SER A 79 -10.11 9.59 -9.26
CA SER A 79 -10.98 10.73 -9.32
C SER A 79 -10.07 11.85 -9.80
N ILE A 80 -10.26 12.27 -11.05
CA ILE A 80 -9.48 13.31 -11.76
C ILE A 80 -9.44 14.62 -10.94
N ASN A 81 -10.28 14.68 -9.91
CA ASN A 81 -10.46 15.73 -8.94
C ASN A 81 -9.52 15.53 -7.75
N VAL A 82 -8.27 15.97 -7.91
CA VAL A 82 -7.37 16.23 -6.78
C VAL A 82 -7.87 17.49 -6.06
N PRO A 83 -8.22 17.41 -4.76
CA PRO A 83 -8.61 18.58 -3.99
C PRO A 83 -7.48 19.60 -3.93
N ILE A 84 -7.82 20.88 -4.00
CA ILE A 84 -6.85 21.97 -3.89
C ILE A 84 -7.29 22.96 -2.83
N LYS A 85 -6.34 23.52 -2.11
CA LYS A 85 -6.57 24.64 -1.19
C LYS A 85 -6.13 25.92 -1.89
N VAL A 86 -7.01 26.91 -2.04
CA VAL A 86 -6.70 28.22 -2.64
C VAL A 86 -7.13 29.31 -1.67
N TYR A 87 -6.22 30.23 -1.31
CA TYR A 87 -6.47 31.29 -0.34
C TYR A 87 -7.10 30.82 1.00
N GLY A 88 -6.71 29.63 1.47
CA GLY A 88 -7.23 29.06 2.71
C GLY A 88 -8.51 28.23 2.57
N VAL A 89 -9.20 28.28 1.44
CA VAL A 89 -10.44 27.52 1.17
C VAL A 89 -10.12 26.23 0.40
N ILE A 90 -10.71 25.11 0.82
CA ILE A 90 -10.53 23.81 0.18
C ILE A 90 -11.63 23.58 -0.85
N TYR A 91 -11.23 23.23 -2.06
CA TYR A 91 -12.10 22.87 -3.17
C TYR A 91 -11.89 21.40 -3.52
N THR A 92 -12.95 20.73 -3.96
CA THR A 92 -12.92 19.31 -4.36
C THR A 92 -12.08 19.08 -5.62
N SER A 93 -11.89 20.12 -6.45
CA SER A 93 -11.05 20.06 -7.65
C SER A 93 -10.58 21.43 -8.12
N GLN A 94 -9.56 21.46 -8.98
CA GLN A 94 -9.14 22.65 -9.72
C GLN A 94 -10.26 23.24 -10.60
N ARG A 95 -11.15 22.39 -11.14
CA ARG A 95 -12.25 22.81 -12.00
C ARG A 95 -13.32 23.55 -11.19
N GLU A 96 -13.62 23.07 -10.00
CA GLU A 96 -14.54 23.74 -9.07
C GLU A 96 -13.98 25.10 -8.64
N ALA A 97 -12.72 25.14 -8.20
CA ALA A 97 -12.05 26.38 -7.81
C ALA A 97 -12.04 27.41 -8.95
N ALA A 98 -11.72 26.98 -10.18
CA ALA A 98 -11.74 27.86 -11.36
C ALA A 98 -13.13 28.47 -11.61
N LYS A 99 -14.18 27.67 -11.48
CA LYS A 99 -15.57 28.12 -11.65
C LYS A 99 -15.99 29.11 -10.55
N VAL A 100 -15.67 28.82 -9.29
CA VAL A 100 -16.07 29.66 -8.15
C VAL A 100 -15.29 30.97 -8.11
N LEU A 101 -13.99 30.92 -8.39
CA LEU A 101 -13.11 32.09 -8.34
C LEU A 101 -13.14 32.95 -9.62
N GLY A 102 -13.75 32.44 -10.70
CA GLY A 102 -13.76 33.12 -12.01
C GLY A 102 -12.37 33.20 -12.66
N VAL A 103 -11.45 32.30 -12.29
CA VAL A 103 -10.06 32.29 -12.75
C VAL A 103 -9.84 31.15 -13.73
N ALA A 104 -9.01 31.37 -14.76
CA ALA A 104 -8.64 30.32 -15.70
C ALA A 104 -7.98 29.13 -14.97
N ARG A 105 -8.42 27.91 -15.29
CA ARG A 105 -7.90 26.67 -14.71
C ARG A 105 -6.37 26.55 -14.87
N THR A 106 -5.83 27.00 -16.00
CA THR A 106 -4.39 27.00 -16.28
C THR A 106 -3.59 27.86 -15.30
N THR A 107 -4.16 28.99 -14.86
CA THR A 107 -3.57 29.85 -13.83
C THR A 107 -3.48 29.10 -12.49
N LEU A 108 -4.54 28.40 -12.09
CA LEU A 108 -4.54 27.60 -10.86
C LEU A 108 -3.56 26.43 -10.93
N ILE A 109 -3.43 25.78 -12.08
CA ILE A 109 -2.44 24.71 -12.29
C ILE A 109 -1.02 25.27 -12.14
N ARG A 110 -0.73 26.44 -12.75
CA ARG A 110 0.58 27.08 -12.67
C ARG A 110 0.94 27.43 -11.22
N ILE A 111 0.01 28.01 -10.48
CA ILE A 111 0.19 28.36 -9.06
C ILE A 111 0.43 27.09 -8.22
N CYS A 112 -0.40 26.06 -8.37
CA CYS A 112 -0.27 24.80 -7.59
C CYS A 112 1.03 24.01 -7.87
N ASN A 113 1.72 24.30 -8.98
CA ASN A 113 2.96 23.64 -9.37
C ASN A 113 4.19 24.51 -9.10
N ASP A 114 4.01 25.77 -8.68
CA ASP A 114 5.10 26.65 -8.29
C ASP A 114 5.39 26.44 -6.79
N PRO A 115 6.57 25.90 -6.43
CA PRO A 115 6.90 25.61 -5.03
C PRO A 115 7.04 26.86 -4.16
N ASN A 116 7.18 28.05 -4.76
CA ASN A 116 7.30 29.31 -4.03
C ASN A 116 5.96 30.04 -3.89
N ASP A 117 4.89 29.56 -4.53
CA ASP A 117 3.59 30.20 -4.54
C ASP A 117 2.61 29.52 -3.60
N LEU A 118 2.55 30.01 -2.36
CA LEU A 118 1.69 29.47 -1.31
C LEU A 118 0.20 29.80 -1.50
N ARG A 119 -0.20 30.47 -2.60
CA ARG A 119 -1.60 30.81 -2.86
C ARG A 119 -2.46 29.59 -3.16
N ALA A 120 -1.86 28.51 -3.68
CA ALA A 120 -2.57 27.25 -3.88
C ALA A 120 -1.70 26.01 -3.66
N ILE A 121 -2.21 25.03 -2.89
CA ILE A 121 -1.49 23.80 -2.56
C ILE A 121 -2.38 22.59 -2.83
N LYS A 122 -1.81 21.50 -3.37
CA LYS A 122 -2.50 20.22 -3.54
C LYS A 122 -2.54 19.51 -2.18
N GLU A 123 -3.73 19.09 -1.74
CA GLU A 123 -3.88 18.34 -0.48
C GLU A 123 -3.74 16.84 -0.75
N GLU A 124 -2.82 16.18 -0.04
CA GLU A 124 -2.68 14.72 -0.09
C GLU A 124 -3.76 14.06 0.77
N LYS A 125 -4.43 13.05 0.21
CA LYS A 125 -5.44 12.27 0.94
C LYS A 125 -4.78 11.50 2.08
N ARG A 126 -4.97 11.94 3.33
CA ARG A 126 -4.63 11.14 4.52
C ARG A 126 -5.64 10.00 4.68
N ALA A 127 -5.19 8.76 4.65
CA ALA A 127 -6.03 7.60 4.93
C ALA A 127 -6.34 7.48 6.44
N PRO A 128 -7.55 7.06 6.84
CA PRO A 128 -7.88 6.81 8.24
C PRO A 128 -7.29 5.49 8.72
N TRP A 129 -6.60 5.52 9.86
CA TRP A 129 -5.99 4.35 10.49
C TRP A 129 -7.04 3.56 11.27
N THR A 130 -7.21 2.27 10.98
CA THR A 130 -7.85 1.31 11.90
C THR A 130 -6.83 0.24 12.30
N LYS A 131 -6.78 -0.06 13.60
CA LYS A 131 -5.79 -0.93 14.26
C LYS A 131 -5.83 -2.36 13.68
N VAL A 132 -4.65 -2.88 13.36
CA VAL A 132 -4.42 -4.30 13.02
C VAL A 132 -3.42 -4.84 14.04
N SER A 133 -3.73 -5.94 14.71
CA SER A 133 -2.82 -6.58 15.67
C SER A 133 -1.61 -7.16 14.94
N LEU A 134 -0.42 -6.78 15.40
CA LEU A 134 0.88 -7.13 14.83
C LEU A 134 1.47 -8.37 15.53
N PHE A 135 2.16 -9.22 14.76
CA PHE A 135 2.90 -10.35 15.32
C PHE A 135 4.09 -9.83 16.14
N GLY A 136 4.15 -10.15 17.44
CA GLY A 136 5.28 -9.83 18.32
C GLY A 136 5.20 -8.53 19.13
N GLN A 137 4.08 -7.80 19.11
CA GLN A 137 3.84 -6.77 20.11
C GLN A 137 3.10 -7.37 21.31
N LYS A 138 3.75 -7.33 22.47
CA LYS A 138 3.08 -7.57 23.76
C LYS A 138 2.11 -6.41 23.96
N GLU A 139 0.83 -6.70 24.18
CA GLU A 139 -0.13 -5.66 24.56
C GLU A 139 0.42 -4.92 25.80
N SER A 140 0.57 -3.61 25.66
CA SER A 140 0.97 -2.71 26.76
C SER A 140 -0.27 -2.11 27.38
#